data_AF-A0AA39EYD1-F1
#
_entry.id   AF-A0AA39EYD1-F1
#
_cell.length_a   1.000
_cell.length_b   1.000
_cell.length_c   1.000
_cell.angle_alpha   90.00
_cell.angle_beta   90.00
_cell.angle_gamma   90.00
#
_symmetry.space_group_name_H-M   'P 1'
#
loop_
_entity.id
_entity.type
_entity.pdbx_description
1 polymer ?
#
loop_
_entity_poly.entity_id
_entity_poly.type
_entity_poly.pdbx_seq_one_letter_code
_entity_poly.pdbx_strand_id
1 'polypeptide(L)'
;MATIETKFPVFRYNPNKFNFTVNNNNIESEFDLLIKKKWETAKNENIFRYQLKITKWKRLAGKFEFLSQLNLDRAQNRRTPENITSMCTPFDEKRFNFTKINPREILFDVDCGDGNNVIAVNVSPIEYGHCLFLPERLKCLPQKVTEFSLLKIIELFLLSSSPYLRAIFNSLCAYASVNHLHWHLYYLKHKMLLENINLECLVDPLYKLTNYPAKGFCFKLSSFPENNIRGLVSSAFALINYLQEHEIAHNIYITRAKTELFSIDDNSYNDVRIYIWARTSTMGIKDTSIFIPAVTELFGHLMIRSEEAYETLDEDQVIQCFNNVTSAPFEQVVQAIMSNDINIT
;
A
#
# COMPACT_ATOMS: atom_id res chain seq x y z
N MET A 1 -3.87 -16.14 -37.64
CA MET A 1 -4.13 -15.28 -36.47
C MET A 1 -2.95 -14.33 -36.36
N ALA A 2 -3.15 -13.03 -36.61
CA ALA A 2 -2.09 -12.06 -36.42
C ALA A 2 -1.74 -12.00 -34.92
N THR A 3 -0.51 -12.34 -34.57
CA THR A 3 0.04 -12.08 -33.24
C THR A 3 0.01 -10.58 -33.03
N ILE A 4 -0.89 -10.10 -32.17
CA ILE A 4 -0.89 -8.72 -31.71
C ILE A 4 0.47 -8.49 -31.05
N GLU A 5 1.31 -7.67 -31.66
CA GLU A 5 2.62 -7.33 -31.13
C GLU A 5 2.42 -6.48 -29.88
N THR A 6 2.68 -7.07 -28.71
CA THR A 6 2.47 -6.40 -27.43
C THR A 6 3.63 -5.47 -27.14
N LYS A 7 3.35 -4.22 -26.78
CA LYS A 7 4.37 -3.18 -26.53
C LYS A 7 5.34 -3.54 -25.40
N PHE A 8 4.87 -4.31 -24.42
CA PHE A 8 5.64 -4.75 -23.26
C PHE A 8 5.53 -6.27 -23.10
N PRO A 9 6.46 -6.92 -22.39
CA PRO A 9 6.28 -8.31 -21.96
C PRO A 9 4.96 -8.43 -21.19
N VAL A 10 4.19 -9.50 -21.42
CA VAL A 10 2.89 -9.68 -20.79
C VAL A 10 2.95 -10.80 -19.76
N PHE A 11 2.60 -10.47 -18.52
CA PHE A 11 2.37 -11.44 -17.45
C PHE A 11 0.89 -11.79 -17.39
N ARG A 12 0.58 -13.06 -17.65
CA ARG A 12 -0.78 -13.60 -17.57
C ARG A 12 -0.85 -14.56 -16.40
N TYR A 13 -1.92 -14.49 -15.63
CA TYR A 13 -2.13 -15.39 -14.50
C TYR A 13 -3.53 -15.99 -14.51
N ASN A 14 -3.68 -17.01 -13.69
CA ASN A 14 -4.94 -17.69 -13.44
C ASN A 14 -5.17 -17.71 -11.92
N PRO A 15 -6.42 -17.54 -11.43
CA PRO A 15 -6.75 -17.62 -10.01
C PRO A 15 -6.24 -18.90 -9.30
N ASN A 16 -6.06 -20.02 -10.01
CA ASN A 16 -5.48 -21.25 -9.47
C ASN A 16 -4.01 -21.10 -9.01
N LYS A 17 -3.35 -19.99 -9.34
CA LYS A 17 -1.99 -19.64 -8.90
C LYS A 17 -1.98 -18.76 -7.64
N PHE A 18 -3.15 -18.40 -7.11
CA PHE A 18 -3.23 -17.62 -5.87
C PHE A 18 -2.74 -18.46 -4.68
N ASN A 19 -1.83 -17.86 -3.92
CA ASN A 19 -1.30 -18.43 -2.69
C ASN A 19 -2.14 -17.87 -1.53
N PHE A 20 -3.08 -18.65 -1.01
CA PHE A 20 -3.87 -18.21 0.16
C PHE A 20 -3.09 -18.35 1.46
N THR A 21 -2.23 -19.35 1.54
CA THR A 21 -1.28 -19.55 2.63
C THR A 21 0.14 -19.47 2.07
N VAL A 22 1.01 -18.73 2.74
CA VAL A 22 2.43 -18.59 2.39
C VAL A 22 3.31 -18.91 3.59
N ASN A 23 4.56 -19.29 3.33
CA ASN A 23 5.54 -19.57 4.37
C ASN A 23 6.88 -18.88 4.03
N ASN A 24 7.77 -18.78 5.02
CA ASN A 24 9.08 -18.17 4.83
C ASN A 24 10.13 -19.14 4.27
N ASN A 25 9.74 -20.06 3.38
CA ASN A 25 10.59 -21.17 2.95
C ASN A 25 11.45 -20.86 1.71
N ASN A 26 11.59 -19.57 1.34
CA ASN A 26 12.33 -19.07 0.18
C ASN A 26 11.89 -19.63 -1.19
N ILE A 27 10.74 -20.29 -1.30
CA ILE A 27 10.16 -20.69 -2.59
C ILE A 27 9.40 -19.50 -3.15
N GLU A 28 9.92 -18.95 -4.23
CA GLU A 28 9.36 -17.75 -4.88
C GLU A 28 8.40 -18.12 -6.01
N SER A 29 7.28 -17.42 -6.08
CA SER A 29 6.34 -17.56 -7.19
C SER A 29 6.93 -17.01 -8.49
N GLU A 30 6.34 -17.39 -9.63
CA GLU A 30 6.68 -16.79 -10.92
C GLU A 30 6.55 -15.25 -10.90
N PHE A 31 5.52 -14.74 -10.21
CA PHE A 31 5.28 -13.32 -10.05
C PHE A 31 6.40 -12.63 -9.26
N ASP A 32 6.83 -13.23 -8.14
CA ASP A 32 7.91 -12.71 -7.31
C ASP A 32 9.23 -12.67 -8.09
N LEU A 33 9.57 -13.79 -8.75
CA LEU A 33 10.78 -13.91 -9.56
C LEU A 33 10.80 -12.87 -10.69
N LEU A 34 9.66 -12.66 -11.35
CA LEU A 34 9.53 -11.69 -12.43
C LEU A 34 9.75 -10.25 -11.94
N ILE A 35 9.07 -9.84 -10.87
CA ILE A 35 9.26 -8.49 -10.29
C ILE A 35 10.71 -8.28 -9.89
N LYS A 36 11.29 -9.22 -9.13
CA LYS A 36 12.66 -9.09 -8.61
C LYS A 36 13.68 -9.02 -9.73
N LYS A 37 13.58 -9.91 -10.72
CA LYS A 37 14.45 -9.90 -11.90
C LYS A 37 14.36 -8.59 -12.66
N LYS A 38 13.14 -8.13 -12.98
CA LYS A 38 12.91 -6.91 -13.76
C LYS A 38 13.34 -5.65 -13.00
N TRP A 39 13.13 -5.62 -11.68
CA TRP A 39 13.57 -4.52 -10.83
C TRP A 39 15.10 -4.45 -10.74
N GLU A 40 15.80 -5.58 -10.63
CA GLU A 40 17.27 -5.63 -10.69
C GLU A 40 17.81 -5.23 -12.07
N THR A 41 17.14 -5.64 -13.17
CA THR A 41 17.48 -5.14 -14.51
C THR A 41 17.37 -3.63 -14.58
N ALA A 42 16.26 -3.03 -14.12
CA ALA A 42 16.08 -1.59 -14.11
C ALA A 42 17.13 -0.86 -13.24
N LYS A 43 17.61 -1.52 -12.17
CA LYS A 43 18.70 -1.01 -11.33
C LYS A 43 20.02 -0.98 -12.08
N ASN A 44 20.37 -2.07 -12.74
CA ASN A 44 21.60 -2.19 -13.54
C ASN A 44 21.59 -1.25 -14.75
N GLU A 45 20.42 -0.93 -15.28
CA GLU A 45 20.23 0.03 -16.37
C GLU A 45 20.12 1.50 -15.90
N ASN A 46 20.31 1.77 -14.60
CA ASN A 46 20.25 3.11 -13.99
C ASN A 46 18.93 3.86 -14.24
N ILE A 47 17.79 3.16 -14.17
CA ILE A 47 16.46 3.75 -14.35
C ILE A 47 16.02 4.58 -13.12
N PHE A 48 16.51 4.25 -11.92
CA PHE A 48 16.16 4.94 -10.68
C PHE A 48 16.85 6.30 -10.54
N ARG A 49 16.22 7.22 -9.80
CA ARG A 49 16.81 8.54 -9.48
C ARG A 49 17.98 8.47 -8.52
N TYR A 50 18.05 7.40 -7.74
CA TYR A 50 19.13 7.09 -6.81
C TYR A 50 19.18 5.56 -6.62
N GLN A 51 20.32 5.05 -6.18
CA GLN A 51 20.43 3.65 -5.80
C GLN A 51 19.88 3.46 -4.39
N LEU A 52 18.92 2.54 -4.24
CA LEU A 52 18.40 2.21 -2.93
C LEU A 52 19.50 1.58 -2.06
N LYS A 53 19.85 2.25 -0.96
CA LYS A 53 20.82 1.76 0.01
C LYS A 53 20.36 2.09 1.44
N ILE A 54 19.63 1.17 2.05
CA ILE A 54 19.20 1.29 3.44
C ILE A 54 20.24 0.59 4.33
N THR A 55 21.16 1.36 4.90
CA THR A 55 22.20 0.82 5.80
C THR A 55 21.94 1.09 7.28
N LYS A 56 21.05 2.03 7.60
CA LYS A 56 20.68 2.40 8.97
C LYS A 56 19.20 2.14 9.19
N TRP A 57 18.93 1.22 10.12
CA TRP A 57 17.58 0.95 10.61
C TRP A 57 17.63 0.53 12.08
N LYS A 58 16.56 0.80 12.82
CA LYS A 58 16.36 0.37 14.20
C LYS A 58 14.89 0.14 14.48
N ARG A 59 14.58 -0.66 15.52
CA ARG A 59 13.26 -0.63 16.14
C ARG A 59 13.28 0.41 17.24
N LEU A 60 12.25 1.25 17.30
CA LEU A 60 12.10 2.17 18.43
C LEU A 60 11.81 1.34 19.69
N ALA A 61 12.39 1.73 20.82
CA ALA A 61 12.15 1.04 22.08
C ALA A 61 10.73 1.36 22.58
N GLY A 62 9.95 0.34 22.90
CA GLY A 62 8.61 0.50 23.43
C GLY A 62 7.69 -0.69 23.13
N LYS A 63 6.38 -0.48 23.27
CA LYS A 63 5.35 -1.51 23.10
C LYS A 63 5.13 -1.92 21.66
N PHE A 64 5.28 -0.99 20.71
CA PHE A 64 4.93 -1.20 19.31
C PHE A 64 6.14 -1.54 18.42
N GLU A 65 7.34 -1.21 18.89
CA GLU A 65 8.62 -1.51 18.25
C GLU A 65 8.69 -1.10 16.77
N PHE A 66 8.20 0.12 16.48
CA PHE A 66 8.13 0.66 15.12
C PHE A 66 9.48 0.56 14.41
N LEU A 67 9.45 0.15 13.15
CA LEU A 67 10.64 0.04 12.32
C LEU A 67 11.00 1.41 11.75
N SER A 68 12.12 1.97 12.19
CA SER A 68 12.70 3.20 11.65
C SER A 68 13.80 2.88 10.65
N GLN A 69 13.69 3.39 9.42
CA GLN A 69 14.71 3.28 8.38
C GLN A 69 15.12 4.67 7.90
N LEU A 70 16.42 4.96 7.91
CA LEU A 70 16.95 6.21 7.35
C LEU A 70 17.17 6.08 5.85
N ASN A 71 16.62 7.02 5.07
CA ASN A 71 16.80 7.07 3.63
C ASN A 71 17.02 8.52 3.15
N LEU A 72 18.25 9.00 3.30
CA LEU A 72 18.66 10.37 2.93
C LEU A 72 18.57 10.62 1.42
N ASP A 73 19.01 9.66 0.61
CA ASP A 73 18.98 9.77 -0.86
C ASP A 73 17.55 10.00 -1.36
N ARG A 74 16.60 9.29 -0.77
CA ARG A 74 15.20 9.47 -1.11
C ARG A 74 14.66 10.85 -0.70
N ALA A 75 15.12 11.40 0.42
CA ALA A 75 14.72 12.73 0.85
C ALA A 75 15.18 13.80 -0.13
N GLN A 76 16.38 13.64 -0.71
CA GLN A 76 17.01 14.62 -1.61
C GLN A 76 16.59 14.45 -3.07
N ASN A 77 16.49 13.21 -3.57
CA ASN A 77 16.40 12.93 -5.00
C ASN A 77 14.96 12.66 -5.48
N ARG A 78 14.00 12.55 -4.56
CA ARG A 78 12.59 12.37 -4.92
C ARG A 78 12.03 13.65 -5.54
N ARG A 79 11.12 13.47 -6.51
CA ARG A 79 10.34 14.57 -7.09
C ARG A 79 9.59 15.35 -6.01
N THR A 80 9.59 16.68 -6.15
CA THR A 80 8.70 17.56 -5.39
C THR A 80 7.24 17.06 -5.50
N PRO A 81 6.54 16.82 -4.38
CA PRO A 81 5.15 16.42 -4.41
C PRO A 81 4.30 17.50 -5.10
N GLU A 82 3.24 17.05 -5.75
CA GLU A 82 2.22 17.92 -6.27
C GLU A 82 1.55 18.74 -5.15
N ASN A 83 1.21 20.00 -5.43
CA ASN A 83 0.36 20.78 -4.55
C ASN A 83 -1.07 20.24 -4.68
N ILE A 84 -1.49 19.46 -3.68
CA ILE A 84 -2.80 18.83 -3.59
C ILE A 84 -3.62 19.62 -2.56
N THR A 85 -4.74 20.15 -3.01
CA THR A 85 -5.63 20.99 -2.20
C THR A 85 -6.95 20.30 -1.87
N SER A 86 -7.38 19.29 -2.62
CA SER A 86 -8.63 18.56 -2.36
C SER A 86 -8.52 17.08 -2.75
N MET A 87 -9.27 16.24 -2.03
CA MET A 87 -9.54 14.83 -2.36
C MET A 87 -10.20 14.64 -3.73
N CYS A 88 -10.96 15.64 -4.18
CA CYS A 88 -11.72 15.61 -5.42
C CYS A 88 -11.02 16.31 -6.58
N THR A 89 -9.73 16.63 -6.46
CA THR A 89 -8.96 17.22 -7.57
C THR A 89 -9.06 16.30 -8.81
N PRO A 90 -9.57 16.79 -9.95
CA PRO A 90 -9.69 15.98 -11.16
C PRO A 90 -8.31 15.66 -11.73
N PHE A 91 -8.23 14.58 -12.52
CA PHE A 91 -7.04 14.29 -13.31
C PHE A 91 -6.71 15.46 -14.24
N ASP A 92 -5.43 15.76 -14.39
CA ASP A 92 -4.94 16.83 -15.28
C ASP A 92 -3.88 16.27 -16.22
N GLU A 93 -4.23 16.19 -17.50
CA GLU A 93 -3.34 15.69 -18.55
C GLU A 93 -2.10 16.57 -18.75
N LYS A 94 -2.11 17.84 -18.35
CA LYS A 94 -0.98 18.78 -18.51
C LYS A 94 0.08 18.54 -17.45
N ARG A 95 -0.32 18.15 -16.24
CA ARG A 95 0.58 17.78 -15.14
C ARG A 95 1.30 16.46 -15.40
N PHE A 96 2.27 16.15 -14.54
CA PHE A 96 2.93 14.85 -14.59
C PHE A 96 1.89 13.74 -14.35
N ASN A 97 1.93 12.69 -15.16
CA ASN A 97 1.07 11.54 -14.97
C ASN A 97 1.70 10.30 -15.64
N PHE A 98 1.24 9.11 -15.26
CA PHE A 98 1.83 7.85 -15.72
C PHE A 98 1.60 7.47 -17.18
N THR A 99 0.87 8.27 -17.98
CA THR A 99 0.88 8.06 -19.44
C THR A 99 2.20 8.55 -20.07
N LYS A 100 2.94 9.41 -19.36
CA LYS A 100 4.17 10.09 -19.81
C LYS A 100 5.48 9.49 -19.31
N ILE A 101 5.44 8.39 -18.54
CA ILE A 101 6.67 7.74 -18.04
C ILE A 101 7.49 7.16 -19.18
N ASN A 102 8.80 7.05 -18.97
CA ASN A 102 9.67 6.40 -19.94
C ASN A 102 9.22 4.93 -20.11
N PRO A 103 9.09 4.41 -21.34
CA PRO A 103 8.75 3.00 -21.55
C PRO A 103 9.68 2.02 -20.84
N ARG A 104 10.94 2.39 -20.57
CA ARG A 104 11.90 1.59 -19.78
C ARG A 104 11.55 1.51 -18.29
N GLU A 105 10.69 2.38 -17.79
CA GLU A 105 10.15 2.27 -16.43
C GLU A 105 9.10 1.15 -16.33
N ILE A 106 8.50 0.71 -17.43
CA ILE A 106 7.48 -0.34 -17.45
C ILE A 106 8.15 -1.71 -17.46
N LEU A 107 7.88 -2.53 -16.43
CA LEU A 107 8.45 -3.86 -16.28
C LEU A 107 7.73 -4.89 -17.15
N PHE A 108 6.39 -4.88 -17.11
CA PHE A 108 5.51 -5.75 -17.87
C PHE A 108 4.05 -5.28 -17.80
N ASP A 109 3.27 -5.70 -18.79
CA ASP A 109 1.81 -5.65 -18.81
C ASP A 109 1.19 -6.79 -18.01
N VAL A 110 -0.01 -6.56 -17.49
CA VAL A 110 -0.81 -7.54 -16.75
C VAL A 110 -2.04 -7.89 -17.58
N ASP A 111 -2.33 -9.18 -17.72
CA ASP A 111 -3.48 -9.75 -18.44
C ASP A 111 -3.45 -9.60 -19.97
N CYS A 112 -3.98 -8.50 -20.50
CA CYS A 112 -4.33 -8.34 -21.92
C CYS A 112 -3.16 -7.89 -22.80
N GLY A 113 -2.15 -7.22 -22.25
CA GLY A 113 -1.00 -6.73 -23.02
C GLY A 113 -1.28 -5.47 -23.86
N ASP A 114 -2.28 -4.68 -23.47
CA ASP A 114 -2.68 -3.45 -24.15
C ASP A 114 -1.99 -2.18 -23.59
N GLY A 115 -1.10 -2.32 -22.60
CA GLY A 115 -0.38 -1.22 -21.96
C GLY A 115 -1.22 -0.44 -20.94
N ASN A 116 -2.41 -0.93 -20.60
CA ASN A 116 -3.38 -0.26 -19.73
C ASN A 116 -3.27 -0.72 -18.28
N ASN A 117 -2.96 -1.99 -18.02
CA ASN A 117 -2.69 -2.51 -16.68
C ASN A 117 -1.23 -2.93 -16.60
N VAL A 118 -0.37 -2.08 -16.03
CA VAL A 118 1.08 -2.32 -16.05
C VAL A 118 1.71 -2.29 -14.67
N ILE A 119 2.78 -3.06 -14.52
CA ILE A 119 3.74 -2.88 -13.43
C ILE A 119 4.89 -2.02 -13.95
N ALA A 120 5.16 -0.89 -13.27
CA ALA A 120 6.28 -0.01 -13.56
C ALA A 120 7.18 0.15 -12.32
N VAL A 121 8.48 0.38 -12.48
CA VAL A 121 9.32 0.70 -11.32
C VAL A 121 8.89 2.01 -10.68
N ASN A 122 8.98 2.09 -9.35
CA ASN A 122 8.99 3.39 -8.72
C ASN A 122 10.43 3.93 -8.77
N VAL A 123 10.65 4.95 -9.60
CA VAL A 123 11.98 5.59 -9.77
C VAL A 123 12.50 6.29 -8.50
N SER A 124 11.73 6.32 -7.40
CA SER A 124 12.14 6.74 -6.06
C SER A 124 11.79 5.66 -5.01
N PRO A 125 12.49 4.50 -5.06
CA PRO A 125 12.14 3.30 -4.30
C PRO A 125 12.25 3.53 -2.77
N ILE A 126 11.28 3.02 -1.99
CA ILE A 126 11.35 3.07 -0.52
C ILE A 126 12.08 1.84 0.03
N GLU A 127 11.95 0.72 -0.67
CA GLU A 127 12.44 -0.60 -0.27
C GLU A 127 12.66 -1.44 -1.55
N TYR A 128 13.31 -2.59 -1.39
CA TYR A 128 13.57 -3.54 -2.45
C TYR A 128 12.30 -3.93 -3.23
N GLY A 129 12.42 -4.01 -4.56
CA GLY A 129 11.32 -4.36 -5.45
C GLY A 129 10.21 -3.31 -5.55
N HIS A 130 10.43 -2.08 -5.04
CA HIS A 130 9.40 -1.04 -5.08
C HIS A 130 9.00 -0.70 -6.52
N CYS A 131 7.78 -1.09 -6.86
CA CYS A 131 7.11 -0.85 -8.14
C CYS A 131 5.72 -0.27 -7.92
N LEU A 132 5.10 0.14 -9.01
CA LEU A 132 3.77 0.71 -9.10
C LEU A 132 2.92 -0.21 -9.95
N PHE A 133 1.74 -0.56 -9.46
CA PHE A 133 0.68 -1.07 -10.31
C PHE A 133 -0.15 0.12 -10.80
N LEU A 134 -0.26 0.24 -12.12
CA LEU A 134 -1.00 1.28 -12.80
C LEU A 134 -2.22 0.64 -13.49
N PRO A 135 -3.34 0.47 -12.77
CA PRO A 135 -4.57 -0.07 -13.34
C PRO A 135 -5.22 0.95 -14.25
N GLU A 136 -5.75 0.51 -15.38
CA GLU A 136 -6.51 1.34 -16.31
C GLU A 136 -5.81 2.67 -16.65
N ARG A 137 -4.47 2.63 -16.76
CA ARG A 137 -3.55 3.77 -16.91
C ARG A 137 -3.94 4.73 -18.03
N LEU A 138 -4.52 4.23 -19.11
CA LEU A 138 -4.94 5.02 -20.28
C LEU A 138 -6.35 5.61 -20.12
N LYS A 139 -7.12 5.21 -19.09
CA LYS A 139 -8.37 5.88 -18.71
C LYS A 139 -8.14 7.18 -17.94
N CYS A 140 -6.89 7.49 -17.56
CA CYS A 140 -6.51 8.75 -16.91
C CYS A 140 -7.35 9.03 -15.66
N LEU A 141 -7.58 7.99 -14.83
CA LEU A 141 -8.37 8.13 -13.62
C LEU A 141 -7.60 8.92 -12.56
N PRO A 142 -8.25 9.81 -11.78
CA PRO A 142 -7.62 10.48 -10.65
C PRO A 142 -7.17 9.46 -9.59
N GLN A 143 -6.37 9.87 -8.61
CA GLN A 143 -5.90 9.02 -7.50
C GLN A 143 -7.05 8.69 -6.52
N LYS A 144 -8.00 7.89 -7.01
CA LYS A 144 -9.16 7.33 -6.30
C LYS A 144 -9.25 5.85 -6.64
N VAL A 145 -9.40 5.02 -5.62
CA VAL A 145 -9.61 3.58 -5.77
C VAL A 145 -10.90 3.35 -6.54
N THR A 146 -10.83 2.46 -7.53
CA THR A 146 -11.98 1.80 -8.14
C THR A 146 -12.08 0.36 -7.63
N GLU A 147 -13.28 -0.22 -7.64
CA GLU A 147 -13.48 -1.63 -7.29
C GLU A 147 -12.58 -2.55 -8.15
N PHE A 148 -12.45 -2.24 -9.44
CA PHE A 148 -11.54 -2.93 -10.35
C PHE A 148 -10.07 -2.84 -9.88
N SER A 149 -9.60 -1.65 -9.52
CA SER A 149 -8.22 -1.46 -9.06
C SER A 149 -7.93 -2.22 -7.76
N LEU A 150 -8.91 -2.27 -6.84
CA LEU A 150 -8.80 -2.98 -5.57
C LEU A 150 -8.80 -4.50 -5.79
N LEU A 151 -9.69 -5.01 -6.66
CA LEU A 151 -9.68 -6.42 -7.06
C LEU A 151 -8.32 -6.80 -7.65
N LYS A 152 -7.85 -6.05 -8.64
CA LYS A 152 -6.59 -6.37 -9.33
C LYS A 152 -5.37 -6.32 -8.43
N ILE A 153 -5.28 -5.35 -7.52
CA ILE A 153 -4.13 -5.31 -6.60
C ILE A 153 -4.15 -6.50 -5.62
N ILE A 154 -5.33 -6.98 -5.19
CA ILE A 154 -5.46 -8.17 -4.35
C ILE A 154 -5.10 -9.43 -5.12
N GLU A 155 -5.56 -9.57 -6.37
CA GLU A 155 -5.18 -10.70 -7.24
C GLU A 155 -3.66 -10.75 -7.42
N LEU A 156 -3.03 -9.63 -7.77
CA LEU A 156 -1.57 -9.52 -7.89
C LEU A 156 -0.84 -9.83 -6.57
N PHE A 157 -1.38 -9.36 -5.45
CA PHE A 157 -0.83 -9.64 -4.13
C PHE A 157 -0.86 -11.15 -3.80
N LEU A 158 -1.96 -11.83 -4.14
CA LEU A 158 -2.12 -13.26 -3.91
C LEU A 158 -1.26 -14.13 -4.83
N LEU A 159 -0.83 -13.64 -5.98
CA LEU A 159 0.14 -14.34 -6.84
C LEU A 159 1.51 -14.49 -6.19
N SER A 160 1.85 -13.60 -5.25
CA SER A 160 3.07 -13.71 -4.46
C SER A 160 2.99 -14.84 -3.45
N SER A 161 4.03 -15.68 -3.43
CA SER A 161 4.27 -16.64 -2.35
C SER A 161 5.10 -16.03 -1.22
N SER A 162 5.49 -14.76 -1.33
CA SER A 162 6.31 -14.07 -0.34
C SER A 162 5.46 -13.54 0.83
N PRO A 163 5.85 -13.80 2.10
CA PRO A 163 5.24 -13.13 3.24
C PRO A 163 5.64 -11.65 3.35
N TYR A 164 6.55 -11.17 2.49
CA TYR A 164 7.16 -9.85 2.58
C TYR A 164 6.60 -8.84 1.57
N LEU A 165 5.82 -9.30 0.57
CA LEU A 165 5.16 -8.36 -0.34
C LEU A 165 4.15 -7.51 0.43
N ARG A 166 4.12 -6.22 0.11
CA ARG A 166 3.19 -5.22 0.63
C ARG A 166 2.54 -4.54 -0.56
N ALA A 167 1.23 -4.30 -0.50
CA ALA A 167 0.55 -3.41 -1.44
C ALA A 167 -0.04 -2.22 -0.69
N ILE A 168 0.22 -1.00 -1.14
CA ILE A 168 -0.17 0.21 -0.42
C ILE A 168 -0.77 1.27 -1.35
N PHE A 169 -1.65 2.10 -0.78
CA PHE A 169 -2.28 3.22 -1.45
C PHE A 169 -2.36 4.42 -0.52
N ASN A 170 -2.15 5.59 -1.10
CA ASN A 170 -2.39 6.88 -0.48
C ASN A 170 -3.42 7.61 -1.34
N SER A 171 -4.51 8.08 -0.75
CA SER A 171 -5.41 9.00 -1.45
C SER A 171 -4.74 10.37 -1.63
N LEU A 172 -5.35 11.22 -2.46
CA LEU A 172 -5.10 12.66 -2.38
C LEU A 172 -5.30 13.15 -0.93
N CYS A 173 -4.66 14.24 -0.52
CA CYS A 173 -4.69 14.71 0.89
C CYS A 173 -4.20 13.71 1.96
N ALA A 174 -3.85 12.46 1.60
CA ALA A 174 -3.25 11.43 2.44
C ALA A 174 -1.82 11.08 1.99
N TYR A 175 -1.11 12.10 1.50
CA TYR A 175 0.27 12.04 1.04
C TYR A 175 0.54 11.32 -0.28
N ALA A 176 -0.47 11.05 -1.11
CA ALA A 176 -0.24 10.82 -2.54
C ALA A 176 0.67 11.92 -3.12
N SER A 177 1.47 11.57 -4.13
CA SER A 177 2.40 12.52 -4.76
C SER A 177 2.08 12.78 -6.23
N VAL A 178 1.18 12.01 -6.82
CA VAL A 178 0.73 12.10 -8.22
C VAL A 178 -0.77 11.91 -8.25
N ASN A 179 -1.50 12.76 -8.99
CA ASN A 179 -2.93 12.59 -9.20
C ASN A 179 -3.23 11.74 -10.45
N HIS A 180 -2.94 10.45 -10.36
CA HIS A 180 -3.28 9.44 -11.37
C HIS A 180 -3.30 8.10 -10.65
N LEU A 181 -4.41 7.36 -10.70
CA LEU A 181 -4.60 6.08 -10.03
C LEU A 181 -3.38 5.14 -10.11
N HIS A 182 -2.79 4.87 -8.96
CA HIS A 182 -1.69 3.93 -8.79
C HIS A 182 -1.70 3.29 -7.41
N TRP A 183 -1.26 2.04 -7.37
CA TRP A 183 -0.92 1.29 -6.16
C TRP A 183 0.58 1.08 -6.12
N HIS A 184 1.15 0.96 -4.92
CA HIS A 184 2.56 0.63 -4.75
C HIS A 184 2.69 -0.82 -4.29
N LEU A 185 3.76 -1.47 -4.74
CA LEU A 185 4.16 -2.82 -4.33
C LEU A 185 5.63 -2.80 -3.91
N TYR A 186 5.99 -3.41 -2.78
CA TYR A 186 7.39 -3.53 -2.34
C TYR A 186 7.57 -4.71 -1.39
N TYR A 187 8.81 -5.18 -1.21
CA TYR A 187 9.12 -6.29 -0.31
C TYR A 187 9.78 -5.80 0.97
N LEU A 188 9.05 -5.83 2.09
CA LEU A 188 9.59 -5.49 3.40
C LEU A 188 9.99 -6.76 4.15
N LYS A 189 11.29 -7.06 4.21
CA LYS A 189 11.81 -8.25 4.92
C LYS A 189 11.93 -8.04 6.45
N HIS A 190 10.90 -7.43 7.04
CA HIS A 190 10.76 -7.24 8.48
C HIS A 190 9.38 -7.73 8.91
N LYS A 191 9.31 -8.50 10.00
CA LYS A 191 8.04 -8.82 10.66
C LYS A 191 7.48 -7.55 11.28
N MET A 192 6.19 -7.28 11.09
CA MET A 192 5.53 -6.08 11.58
C MET A 192 4.38 -6.43 12.53
N LEU A 193 4.16 -5.60 13.55
CA LEU A 193 3.18 -5.88 14.61
C LEU A 193 1.77 -6.15 14.04
N LEU A 194 1.35 -5.36 13.06
CA LEU A 194 0.03 -5.47 12.45
C LEU A 194 -0.18 -6.76 11.63
N GLU A 195 0.85 -7.59 11.43
CA GLU A 195 0.69 -8.92 10.82
C GLU A 195 0.08 -9.94 11.81
N ASN A 196 0.17 -9.65 13.13
CA ASN A 196 -0.23 -10.58 14.20
C ASN A 196 -1.15 -9.94 15.24
N ILE A 197 -1.52 -8.66 15.10
CA ILE A 197 -2.34 -7.97 16.09
C ILE A 197 -3.77 -8.55 16.15
N ASN A 198 -4.34 -8.62 17.34
CA ASN A 198 -5.75 -8.95 17.52
C ASN A 198 -6.61 -7.76 17.11
N LEU A 199 -7.76 -8.06 16.49
CA LEU A 199 -8.69 -7.08 15.95
C LEU A 199 -10.06 -7.27 16.60
N GLU A 200 -10.72 -6.17 16.95
CA GLU A 200 -12.10 -6.22 17.48
C GLU A 200 -13.08 -6.12 16.31
N CYS A 201 -14.07 -7.02 16.25
CA CYS A 201 -15.14 -6.92 15.27
C CYS A 201 -16.00 -5.68 15.56
N LEU A 202 -16.20 -4.82 14.55
CA LEU A 202 -17.07 -3.66 14.67
C LEU A 202 -18.50 -4.02 14.23
N VAL A 203 -18.62 -4.50 12.99
CA VAL A 203 -19.80 -5.08 12.36
C VAL A 203 -19.25 -6.07 11.35
N ASP A 204 -19.72 -7.31 11.32
CA ASP A 204 -19.20 -8.32 10.38
C ASP A 204 -19.43 -7.87 8.93
N PRO A 205 -18.42 -7.93 8.02
CA PRO A 205 -17.05 -8.48 8.18
C PRO A 205 -15.94 -7.44 8.49
N LEU A 206 -16.29 -6.26 9.00
CA LEU A 206 -15.38 -5.18 9.34
C LEU A 206 -14.88 -5.23 10.80
N TYR A 207 -13.57 -5.04 10.96
CA TYR A 207 -12.88 -4.98 12.24
C TYR A 207 -12.21 -3.61 12.47
N LYS A 208 -11.83 -3.32 13.72
CA LYS A 208 -11.09 -2.10 14.11
C LYS A 208 -9.81 -2.41 14.90
N LEU A 209 -8.84 -1.50 14.80
CA LEU A 209 -7.61 -1.48 15.59
C LEU A 209 -7.85 -0.83 16.96
N THR A 210 -7.79 -1.62 18.03
CA THR A 210 -7.98 -1.13 19.41
C THR A 210 -6.66 -0.96 20.14
N ASN A 211 -5.75 -1.91 19.96
CA ASN A 211 -4.44 -1.96 20.62
C ASN A 211 -3.29 -1.42 19.75
N TYR A 212 -3.59 -0.44 18.90
CA TYR A 212 -2.61 0.24 18.05
C TYR A 212 -2.91 1.75 18.02
N PRO A 213 -1.88 2.62 17.94
CA PRO A 213 -2.10 4.06 18.07
C PRO A 213 -2.70 4.70 16.81
N ALA A 214 -2.45 4.16 15.62
CA ALA A 214 -3.19 4.59 14.43
C ALA A 214 -4.57 3.91 14.41
N LYS A 215 -5.62 4.67 14.71
CA LYS A 215 -7.01 4.19 14.69
C LYS A 215 -7.42 3.90 13.26
N GLY A 216 -7.90 2.69 13.02
CA GLY A 216 -8.17 2.23 11.66
C GLY A 216 -9.04 1.00 11.62
N PHE A 217 -9.46 0.69 10.41
CA PHE A 217 -10.34 -0.39 10.03
C PHE A 217 -9.54 -1.53 9.41
N CYS A 218 -10.06 -2.74 9.48
CA CYS A 218 -9.45 -3.90 8.86
C CYS A 218 -10.51 -4.86 8.30
N PHE A 219 -10.30 -5.33 7.08
CA PHE A 219 -10.94 -6.52 6.55
C PHE A 219 -9.93 -7.67 6.50
N LYS A 220 -10.38 -8.88 6.82
CA LYS A 220 -9.56 -10.10 6.78
C LYS A 220 -10.12 -11.02 5.71
N LEU A 221 -9.29 -11.54 4.81
CA LEU A 221 -9.73 -12.49 3.80
C LEU A 221 -10.29 -13.76 4.46
N SER A 222 -9.70 -14.19 5.58
CA SER A 222 -10.16 -15.33 6.38
C SER A 222 -11.57 -15.17 6.99
N SER A 223 -12.14 -13.96 7.03
CA SER A 223 -13.53 -13.73 7.45
C SER A 223 -14.54 -14.03 6.33
N PHE A 224 -14.09 -14.24 5.09
CA PHE A 224 -14.95 -14.54 3.96
C PHE A 224 -14.91 -16.05 3.64
N PRO A 225 -16.07 -16.73 3.54
CA PRO A 225 -16.12 -18.15 3.20
C PRO A 225 -15.33 -18.48 1.94
N GLU A 226 -14.60 -19.60 1.98
CA GLU A 226 -13.78 -20.10 0.85
C GLU A 226 -12.78 -19.07 0.30
N ASN A 227 -12.32 -18.13 1.14
CA ASN A 227 -11.48 -16.99 0.73
C ASN A 227 -12.12 -16.21 -0.43
N ASN A 228 -13.42 -15.90 -0.35
CA ASN A 228 -14.14 -15.13 -1.38
C ASN A 228 -13.56 -13.71 -1.54
N ILE A 229 -12.62 -13.57 -2.49
CA ILE A 229 -11.94 -12.32 -2.84
C ILE A 229 -12.94 -11.23 -3.26
N ARG A 230 -14.01 -11.59 -3.99
CA ARG A 230 -15.00 -10.62 -4.46
C ARG A 230 -15.81 -10.04 -3.30
N GLY A 231 -16.20 -10.87 -2.34
CA GLY A 231 -16.86 -10.42 -1.11
C GLY A 231 -15.98 -9.46 -0.31
N LEU A 232 -14.69 -9.81 -0.15
CA LEU A 232 -13.69 -8.95 0.48
C LEU A 232 -13.57 -7.59 -0.23
N VAL A 233 -13.43 -7.61 -1.55
CA VAL A 233 -13.31 -6.39 -2.38
C VAL A 233 -14.55 -5.53 -2.27
N SER A 234 -15.75 -6.11 -2.41
CA SER A 234 -17.01 -5.38 -2.33
C SER A 234 -17.17 -4.68 -0.99
N SER A 235 -16.94 -5.40 0.12
CA SER A 235 -17.07 -4.86 1.48
C SER A 235 -16.05 -3.76 1.76
N ALA A 236 -14.78 -3.99 1.39
CA ALA A 236 -13.72 -3.00 1.55
C ALA A 236 -13.95 -1.77 0.67
N PHE A 237 -14.40 -1.98 -0.57
CA PHE A 237 -14.68 -0.89 -1.50
C PHE A 237 -15.87 -0.05 -1.04
N ALA A 238 -16.90 -0.63 -0.41
CA ALA A 238 -18.01 0.14 0.15
C ALA A 238 -17.52 1.19 1.17
N LEU A 239 -16.65 0.79 2.10
CA LEU A 239 -16.03 1.72 3.05
C LEU A 239 -15.14 2.75 2.33
N ILE A 240 -14.26 2.31 1.42
CA ILE A 240 -13.37 3.22 0.69
C ILE A 240 -14.17 4.23 -0.14
N ASN A 241 -15.24 3.80 -0.81
CA ASN A 241 -16.09 4.66 -1.61
C ASN A 241 -16.79 5.70 -0.75
N TYR A 242 -17.31 5.33 0.42
CA TYR A 242 -17.84 6.29 1.39
C TYR A 242 -16.80 7.36 1.76
N LEU A 243 -15.56 6.97 2.07
CA LEU A 243 -14.48 7.92 2.38
C LEU A 243 -14.19 8.85 1.18
N GLN A 244 -14.25 8.34 -0.05
CA GLN A 244 -14.03 9.11 -1.26
C GLN A 244 -15.15 10.10 -1.58
N GLU A 245 -16.41 9.72 -1.33
CA GLU A 245 -17.60 10.55 -1.53
C GLU A 245 -17.69 11.68 -0.50
N HIS A 246 -17.23 11.42 0.72
CA HIS A 246 -17.23 12.40 1.82
C HIS A 246 -15.90 13.16 1.96
N GLU A 247 -15.02 13.05 0.97
CA GLU A 247 -13.70 13.72 0.95
C GLU A 247 -12.83 13.46 2.19
N ILE A 248 -12.97 12.27 2.79
CA ILE A 248 -12.14 11.83 3.90
C ILE A 248 -10.84 11.25 3.34
N ALA A 249 -9.73 11.92 3.63
CA ALA A 249 -8.40 11.45 3.27
C ALA A 249 -8.12 10.09 3.92
N HIS A 250 -7.52 9.16 3.17
CA HIS A 250 -7.31 7.81 3.65
C HIS A 250 -6.08 7.11 3.06
N ASN A 251 -5.61 6.13 3.82
CA ASN A 251 -4.50 5.25 3.46
C ASN A 251 -4.96 3.80 3.50
N ILE A 252 -4.45 2.96 2.59
CA ILE A 252 -4.81 1.55 2.51
C ILE A 252 -3.54 0.71 2.45
N TYR A 253 -3.43 -0.30 3.30
CA TYR A 253 -2.29 -1.20 3.37
C TYR A 253 -2.75 -2.65 3.36
N ILE A 254 -2.20 -3.43 2.42
CA ILE A 254 -2.51 -4.84 2.22
C ILE A 254 -1.26 -5.65 2.58
N THR A 255 -1.44 -6.61 3.48
CA THR A 255 -0.35 -7.46 3.99
C THR A 255 -0.80 -8.89 4.23
N ARG A 256 0.17 -9.79 4.22
CA ARG A 256 0.03 -11.12 4.81
C ARG A 256 -0.10 -10.98 6.33
N ALA A 257 -0.91 -11.84 6.92
CA ALA A 257 -1.13 -11.87 8.36
C ALA A 257 -1.36 -13.31 8.82
N LYS A 258 -1.40 -13.48 10.15
CA LYS A 258 -1.78 -14.73 10.79
C LYS A 258 -3.18 -14.63 11.37
N THR A 259 -3.96 -15.68 11.24
CA THR A 259 -5.17 -15.86 12.05
C THR A 259 -4.79 -16.28 13.47
N GLU A 260 -5.67 -16.02 14.44
CA GLU A 260 -5.48 -16.38 15.86
C GLU A 260 -5.32 -17.88 16.11
N LEU A 261 -5.69 -18.72 15.14
CA LEU A 261 -5.60 -20.19 15.20
C LEU A 261 -4.16 -20.72 15.04
N PHE A 262 -3.22 -19.90 14.58
CA PHE A 262 -1.84 -20.30 14.32
C PHE A 262 -0.91 -19.86 15.45
N SER A 263 -0.03 -20.75 15.91
CA SER A 263 0.95 -20.42 16.93
C SER A 263 1.93 -19.35 16.43
N ILE A 264 2.46 -18.56 17.37
CA ILE A 264 3.47 -17.53 17.08
C ILE A 264 4.71 -18.13 16.36
N ASP A 265 5.01 -19.39 16.66
CA ASP A 265 6.15 -20.16 16.14
C ASP A 265 5.94 -20.70 14.72
N ASP A 266 4.71 -20.72 14.19
CA ASP A 266 4.51 -21.08 12.79
C ASP A 266 5.04 -19.97 11.88
N ASN A 267 5.84 -20.32 10.88
CA ASN A 267 6.32 -19.38 9.87
C ASN A 267 5.33 -19.20 8.71
N SER A 268 4.12 -19.77 8.82
CA SER A 268 3.04 -19.61 7.88
C SER A 268 2.24 -18.32 8.12
N TYR A 269 1.72 -17.76 7.04
CA TYR A 269 0.77 -16.66 7.00
C TYR A 269 -0.42 -17.15 6.18
N ASN A 270 -1.58 -17.27 6.82
CA ASN A 270 -2.78 -17.88 6.25
C ASN A 270 -3.92 -16.87 6.07
N ASP A 271 -3.62 -15.58 6.18
CA ASP A 271 -4.59 -14.50 6.03
C ASP A 271 -4.01 -13.35 5.19
N VAL A 272 -4.91 -12.57 4.62
CA VAL A 272 -4.62 -11.29 3.96
C VAL A 272 -5.46 -10.23 4.63
N ARG A 273 -4.82 -9.16 5.11
CA ARG A 273 -5.49 -8.05 5.78
C ARG A 273 -5.43 -6.79 4.94
N ILE A 274 -6.56 -6.11 4.84
CA ILE A 274 -6.69 -4.78 4.24
C ILE A 274 -6.92 -3.80 5.38
N TYR A 275 -5.88 -3.07 5.77
CA TYR A 275 -5.98 -1.97 6.72
C TYR A 275 -6.37 -0.69 6.01
N ILE A 276 -7.32 0.05 6.58
CA ILE A 276 -7.82 1.32 6.04
C ILE A 276 -7.81 2.34 7.18
N TRP A 277 -7.05 3.42 7.02
CA TRP A 277 -7.04 4.53 7.97
C TRP A 277 -7.71 5.75 7.35
N ALA A 278 -8.86 6.13 7.88
CA ALA A 278 -9.37 7.48 7.73
C ALA A 278 -8.45 8.44 8.51
N ARG A 279 -8.09 9.58 7.91
CA ARG A 279 -7.15 10.51 8.53
C ARG A 279 -7.45 11.96 8.21
N THR A 280 -6.93 12.84 9.05
CA THR A 280 -7.02 14.29 8.86
C THR A 280 -6.32 14.67 7.56
N SER A 281 -7.03 15.40 6.70
CA SER A 281 -6.50 15.87 5.42
C SER A 281 -5.23 16.71 5.61
N THR A 282 -4.26 16.52 4.73
CA THR A 282 -3.08 17.37 4.65
C THR A 282 -3.09 18.08 3.30
N MET A 283 -3.18 19.41 3.34
CA MET A 283 -3.22 20.28 2.18
C MET A 283 -1.90 21.07 2.07
N GLY A 284 -1.50 21.42 0.86
CA GLY A 284 -0.30 22.24 0.63
C GLY A 284 1.02 21.48 0.68
N ILE A 285 2.12 22.22 0.88
CA ILE A 285 3.48 21.66 0.93
C ILE A 285 3.68 20.95 2.27
N LYS A 286 4.12 19.69 2.20
CA LYS A 286 4.24 18.77 3.34
C LYS A 286 5.20 19.33 4.39
N ASP A 287 4.68 19.62 5.57
CA ASP A 287 5.41 20.16 6.73
C ASP A 287 6.50 19.19 7.24
N THR A 288 7.53 19.78 7.86
CA THR A 288 8.80 19.19 8.30
C THR A 288 8.68 18.42 9.63
N SER A 289 7.72 17.52 9.75
CA SER A 289 7.71 16.56 10.85
C SER A 289 8.85 15.54 10.68
N ILE A 290 9.38 15.04 11.81
CA ILE A 290 10.45 14.03 11.92
C ILE A 290 10.27 12.88 10.91
N PHE A 291 9.01 12.50 10.67
CA PHE A 291 8.58 11.67 9.55
C PHE A 291 7.21 12.14 9.03
N ILE A 292 6.81 11.69 7.84
CA ILE A 292 5.47 11.99 7.28
C ILE A 292 4.54 10.80 7.57
N PRO A 293 3.41 10.95 8.26
CA PRO A 293 2.48 9.85 8.56
C PRO A 293 1.66 9.42 7.34
N ALA A 294 2.32 8.91 6.29
CA ALA A 294 1.66 8.27 5.16
C ALA A 294 1.41 6.79 5.46
N VAL A 295 0.98 6.03 4.45
CA VAL A 295 0.53 4.65 4.63
C VAL A 295 1.57 3.70 5.22
N THR A 296 2.86 3.86 4.88
CA THR A 296 3.92 3.01 5.46
C THR A 296 4.14 3.33 6.93
N GLU A 297 4.10 4.61 7.26
CA GLU A 297 4.26 5.07 8.63
C GLU A 297 3.10 4.63 9.49
N LEU A 298 1.85 4.80 9.06
CA LEU A 298 0.66 4.31 9.79
C LEU A 298 0.66 2.78 10.00
N PHE A 299 1.42 2.02 9.20
CA PHE A 299 1.64 0.59 9.42
C PHE A 299 2.76 0.28 10.43
N GLY A 300 3.58 1.27 10.79
CA GLY A 300 4.72 1.18 11.69
C GLY A 300 6.07 1.09 10.98
N HIS A 301 6.11 1.30 9.66
CA HIS A 301 7.34 1.40 8.86
C HIS A 301 7.67 2.87 8.60
N LEU A 302 8.55 3.42 9.44
CA LEU A 302 8.91 4.82 9.51
C LEU A 302 10.07 5.14 8.57
N MET A 303 9.79 5.91 7.51
CA MET A 303 10.81 6.41 6.59
C MET A 303 11.36 7.76 7.05
N ILE A 304 12.53 7.73 7.69
CA ILE A 304 13.19 8.91 8.25
C ILE A 304 14.09 9.59 7.22
N ARG A 305 14.15 10.92 7.28
CA ARG A 305 14.73 11.78 6.24
C ARG A 305 15.92 12.63 6.68
N SER A 306 16.25 12.63 7.97
CA SER A 306 17.44 13.27 8.50
C SER A 306 18.05 12.41 9.61
N GLU A 307 19.36 12.53 9.80
CA GLU A 307 20.07 11.84 10.88
C GLU A 307 19.58 12.29 12.26
N GLU A 308 19.36 13.60 12.44
CA GLU A 308 18.81 14.16 13.69
C GLU A 308 17.46 13.53 14.05
N ALA A 309 16.53 13.49 13.09
CA ALA A 309 15.24 12.83 13.25
C ALA A 309 15.40 11.34 13.59
N TYR A 310 16.36 10.66 12.96
CA TYR A 310 16.59 9.24 13.18
C TYR A 310 17.11 8.97 14.58
N GLU A 311 17.99 9.82 15.12
CA GLU A 311 18.54 9.65 16.46
C GLU A 311 17.57 10.05 17.57
N THR A 312 16.76 11.09 17.34
CA THR A 312 15.88 11.68 18.36
C THR A 312 14.47 11.10 18.42
N LEU A 313 14.00 10.46 17.34
CA LEU A 313 12.64 9.93 17.31
C LEU A 313 12.45 8.81 18.33
N ASP A 314 11.44 8.95 19.19
CA ASP A 314 10.99 7.94 20.14
C ASP A 314 9.59 7.41 19.80
N GLU A 315 9.17 6.36 20.50
CA GLU A 315 7.87 5.71 20.25
C GLU A 315 6.68 6.61 20.65
N ASP A 316 6.81 7.41 21.71
CA ASP A 316 5.75 8.29 22.21
C ASP A 316 5.40 9.38 21.21
N GLN A 317 6.40 9.97 20.55
CA GLN A 317 6.21 10.92 19.46
C GLN A 317 5.43 10.30 18.28
N VAL A 318 5.72 9.04 17.94
CA VAL A 318 5.00 8.31 16.89
C VAL A 318 3.56 8.04 17.31
N ILE A 319 3.34 7.57 18.54
CA ILE A 319 2.02 7.32 19.12
C ILE A 319 1.16 8.60 19.09
N GLN A 320 1.72 9.72 19.54
CA GLN A 320 1.02 11.00 19.56
C GLN A 320 0.67 11.44 18.13
N CYS A 321 1.61 11.34 17.18
CA CYS A 321 1.36 11.65 15.78
C CYS A 321 0.21 10.81 15.21
N PHE A 322 0.23 9.49 15.40
CA PHE A 322 -0.80 8.60 14.87
C PHE A 322 -2.18 8.87 15.47
N ASN A 323 -2.26 9.06 16.78
CA ASN A 323 -3.51 9.41 17.44
C ASN A 323 -4.06 10.75 16.88
N ASN A 324 -3.21 11.77 16.75
CA ASN A 324 -3.62 13.09 16.25
C ASN A 324 -4.17 13.05 14.83
N VAL A 325 -3.58 12.22 13.95
CA VAL A 325 -3.99 12.18 12.54
C VAL A 325 -5.16 11.23 12.27
N THR A 326 -5.41 10.23 13.12
CA THR A 326 -6.44 9.20 12.83
C THR A 326 -7.66 9.23 13.74
N SER A 327 -7.57 9.72 14.99
CA SER A 327 -8.63 9.51 15.99
C SER A 327 -9.97 10.14 15.60
N ALA A 328 -10.00 11.44 15.29
CA ALA A 328 -11.25 12.12 14.98
C ALA A 328 -11.93 11.60 13.69
N PRO A 329 -11.21 11.43 12.56
CA PRO A 329 -11.79 10.82 11.35
C PRO A 329 -12.25 9.38 11.57
N PHE A 330 -11.52 8.59 12.37
CA PHE A 330 -11.93 7.23 12.71
C PHE A 330 -13.27 7.23 13.45
N GLU A 331 -13.42 8.05 14.50
CA GLU A 331 -14.68 8.13 15.25
C GLU A 331 -15.84 8.62 14.38
N GLN A 332 -15.61 9.61 13.51
CA GLN A 332 -16.61 10.06 12.54
C GLN A 332 -17.12 8.90 11.67
N VAL A 333 -16.21 8.07 11.15
CA VAL A 333 -16.57 6.93 10.30
C VAL A 333 -17.25 5.82 11.12
N VAL A 334 -16.82 5.56 12.35
CA VAL A 334 -17.50 4.62 13.26
C VAL A 334 -18.96 5.05 13.48
N GLN A 335 -19.22 6.33 13.71
CA GLN A 335 -20.59 6.83 13.90
C GLN A 335 -21.45 6.67 12.64
N ALA A 336 -20.89 6.92 11.46
CA ALA A 336 -21.57 6.70 10.17
C ALA A 336 -21.93 5.22 9.96
N ILE A 337 -21.01 4.30 10.28
CA ILE A 337 -21.26 2.85 10.22
C ILE A 337 -22.39 2.46 11.18
N MET A 338 -22.34 2.94 12.43
CA MET A 338 -23.34 2.62 13.45
C MET A 338 -24.73 3.21 13.15
N SER A 339 -24.78 4.26 12.33
CA SER A 339 -26.02 4.89 11.86
C SER A 339 -26.59 4.22 10.60
N ASN A 340 -25.92 3.18 10.06
CA ASN A 340 -26.23 2.52 8.79
C ASN A 340 -26.08 3.42 7.55
N ASP A 341 -25.24 4.46 7.62
CA ASP A 341 -24.94 5.31 6.46
C ASP A 341 -23.97 4.62 5.47
N ILE A 342 -23.34 3.53 5.90
CA ILE A 342 -22.44 2.70 5.09
C ILE A 342 -22.95 1.26 5.09
N ASN A 343 -23.38 0.77 3.93
CA ASN A 343 -23.71 -0.64 3.77
C ASN A 343 -22.44 -1.44 3.43
N ILE A 344 -21.89 -2.14 4.44
CA ILE A 344 -20.64 -2.91 4.32
C ILE A 344 -20.90 -4.37 3.89
N THR A 345 -22.11 -4.88 4.11
CA THR A 345 -22.51 -6.28 3.85
C THR A 345 -22.95 -6.55 2.43
#